data_AF-A0A352VJ87-F1
#
_entry.id   AF-A0A352VJ87-F1
#
_cell.length_a   1.000
_cell.length_b   1.000
_cell.length_c   1.000
_cell.angle_alpha   90.00
_cell.angle_beta   90.00
_cell.angle_gamma   90.00
#
_symmetry.space_group_name_H-M   'P 1'
#
loop_
_entity.id
_entity.type
_entity.pdbx_description
1 polymer ?
#
loop_
_entity_poly.entity_id
_entity_poly.type
_entity_poly.pdbx_seq_one_letter_code
_entity_poly.pdbx_strand_id
1 'polypeptide(L)'
;DTEVEGELARRFAPHLSQVNFSFSLGSSSSIFRWLSALAGREVGEDDEPAEEPDIEDPFAAIGATDESSIVPGIDREPTRTTRRSRGSGGGWNANLSYSLQRPRGDGQLASQMLTGTVTMRPTENWDLSWRTAYDIERGAFNDHTIRLSRDLHRWQANFDFLQTATGNWSFRFEVSLLDNRDLKFDYKQRNLDAGLPRSRRF
;
A
#
# COMPACT_ATOMS: atom_id res chain seq x y z
N ASP A 1 -8.75 -16.37 72.98
CA ASP A 1 -8.19 -15.39 72.05
C ASP A 1 -8.19 -16.00 70.68
N THR A 2 -8.84 -15.33 69.74
CA THR A 2 -9.35 -15.91 68.49
C THR A 2 -8.34 -15.69 67.38
N GLU A 3 -7.67 -16.75 66.96
CA GLU A 3 -6.79 -16.76 65.79
C GLU A 3 -7.68 -17.00 64.56
N VAL A 4 -8.09 -15.93 63.88
CA VAL A 4 -8.84 -16.02 62.62
C VAL A 4 -7.81 -16.15 61.50
N GLU A 5 -7.60 -17.41 61.13
CA GLU A 5 -6.76 -17.90 60.05
C GLU A 5 -7.07 -17.16 58.74
N GLY A 6 -6.03 -16.67 58.06
CA GLY A 6 -6.13 -15.65 57.03
C GLY A 6 -6.95 -16.09 55.82
N GLU A 7 -8.14 -15.50 55.68
CA GLU A 7 -8.78 -15.35 54.39
C GLU A 7 -7.89 -14.46 53.51
N LEU A 8 -7.07 -15.09 52.66
CA LEU A 8 -6.47 -14.42 51.52
C LEU A 8 -7.62 -13.94 50.62
N ALA A 9 -8.09 -12.72 50.88
CA ALA A 9 -9.10 -12.04 50.10
C ALA A 9 -8.60 -11.94 48.65
N ARG A 10 -8.99 -12.91 47.81
CA ARG A 10 -8.66 -12.93 46.38
C ARG A 10 -9.41 -11.77 45.73
N ARG A 11 -8.76 -10.62 45.66
CA ARG A 11 -9.32 -9.42 45.05
C ARG A 11 -9.29 -9.59 43.54
N PHE A 12 -10.46 -9.71 42.93
CA PHE A 12 -10.60 -9.68 41.49
C PHE A 12 -10.12 -8.32 40.95
N ALA A 13 -9.04 -8.34 40.17
CA ALA A 13 -8.46 -7.16 39.53
C ALA A 13 -8.66 -7.31 38.00
N PRO A 14 -9.76 -6.76 37.44
CA PRO A 14 -9.97 -6.79 36.00
C PRO A 14 -8.83 -6.02 35.33
N HIS A 15 -8.23 -6.62 34.32
CA HIS A 15 -7.22 -5.97 33.48
C HIS A 15 -7.74 -5.89 32.05
N LEU A 16 -7.32 -4.84 31.34
CA LEU A 16 -7.49 -4.77 29.91
C LEU A 16 -6.32 -5.52 29.26
N SER A 17 -6.60 -6.65 28.60
CA SER A 17 -5.59 -7.44 27.88
C SER A 17 -5.46 -7.00 26.43
N GLN A 18 -6.57 -6.68 25.77
CA GLN A 18 -6.59 -6.44 24.33
C GLN A 18 -7.70 -5.47 23.94
N VAL A 19 -7.42 -4.62 22.96
CA VAL A 19 -8.42 -3.80 22.26
C VAL A 19 -8.11 -3.85 20.77
N ASN A 20 -9.11 -4.13 19.94
CA ASN A 20 -8.99 -4.01 18.49
C ASN A 20 -10.10 -3.08 18.00
N PHE A 21 -9.73 -2.08 17.21
CA PHE A 21 -10.66 -1.24 16.49
C PHE A 21 -10.34 -1.31 15.01
N SER A 22 -11.36 -1.36 14.17
CA SER A 22 -11.21 -1.30 12.72
C SER A 22 -12.34 -0.45 12.17
N PHE A 23 -11.99 0.46 11.28
CA PHE A 23 -12.95 1.30 10.60
C PHE A 23 -12.59 1.43 9.13
N SER A 24 -13.60 1.22 8.29
CA SER A 24 -13.55 1.48 6.86
C SER A 24 -14.34 2.76 6.56
N LEU A 25 -13.74 3.62 5.77
CA LEU A 25 -14.36 4.81 5.21
C LEU A 25 -14.21 4.74 3.69
N GLY A 26 -15.18 5.26 2.96
CA GLY A 26 -15.06 5.41 1.53
C GLY A 26 -15.96 6.52 1.00
N SER A 27 -15.84 6.77 -0.31
CA SER A 27 -16.58 7.84 -1.00
C SER A 27 -18.10 7.71 -0.90
N SER A 28 -18.64 6.52 -0.62
CA SER A 28 -20.07 6.25 -0.44
C SER A 28 -20.50 6.05 1.02
N SER A 29 -19.61 6.23 2.01
CA SER A 29 -19.98 5.94 3.41
C SER A 29 -21.00 6.94 3.96
N SER A 30 -22.05 6.42 4.60
CA SER A 30 -23.16 7.20 5.20
C SER A 30 -22.70 8.24 6.23
N ILE A 31 -21.54 8.04 6.87
CA ILE A 31 -20.93 9.02 7.78
C ILE A 31 -20.57 10.32 7.05
N PHE A 32 -20.11 10.26 5.80
CA PHE A 32 -19.84 11.47 5.02
C PHE A 32 -21.11 12.21 4.64
N ARG A 33 -22.21 11.50 4.36
CA ARG A 33 -23.52 12.11 4.10
C ARG A 33 -24.05 12.85 5.34
N TRP A 34 -23.90 12.25 6.52
CA TRP A 34 -24.27 12.88 7.80
C TRP A 34 -23.37 14.10 8.12
N LEU A 35 -22.05 13.97 7.97
CA LEU A 35 -21.11 15.08 8.18
C LEU A 35 -21.34 16.22 7.18
N SER A 36 -21.63 15.90 5.91
CA SER A 36 -21.94 16.91 4.89
C SER A 36 -23.27 17.60 5.13
N ALA A 37 -24.28 16.86 5.62
CA ALA A 37 -25.55 17.45 6.03
C ALA A 37 -25.38 18.40 7.23
N LEU A 38 -24.57 18.01 8.22
CA LEU A 38 -24.25 18.86 9.39
C LEU A 38 -23.41 20.09 9.00
N ALA A 39 -22.59 19.98 7.95
CA ALA A 39 -21.84 21.08 7.35
C ALA A 39 -22.65 21.95 6.37
N GLY A 40 -23.97 21.71 6.24
CA GLY A 40 -24.89 22.57 5.45
C GLY A 40 -24.89 22.31 3.94
N ARG A 41 -24.43 21.15 3.48
CA ARG A 41 -24.52 20.76 2.06
C ARG A 41 -25.83 19.99 1.84
N GLU A 42 -26.68 20.50 0.95
CA GLU A 42 -27.91 19.81 0.52
C GLU A 42 -27.54 18.44 -0.07
N VAL A 43 -28.05 17.37 0.55
CA VAL A 43 -27.90 15.99 0.09
C VAL A 43 -28.94 15.79 -1.01
N GLY A 44 -28.50 15.82 -2.27
CA GLY A 44 -29.37 15.59 -3.43
C GLY A 44 -29.94 14.17 -3.42
N GLU A 45 -31.19 14.03 -3.86
CA GLU A 45 -31.98 12.80 -3.86
C GLU A 45 -31.49 11.71 -4.83
N ASP A 46 -30.37 11.93 -5.55
CA ASP A 46 -29.81 11.02 -6.57
C ASP A 46 -28.65 10.11 -6.06
N ASP A 47 -28.31 10.15 -4.76
CA ASP A 47 -27.27 9.30 -4.17
C ASP A 47 -27.80 7.88 -3.86
N GLU A 48 -28.03 7.09 -4.92
CA GLU A 48 -28.22 5.64 -4.84
C GLU A 48 -27.00 4.96 -4.18
N PRO A 49 -27.19 3.88 -3.41
CA PRO A 49 -26.07 3.15 -2.80
C PRO A 49 -25.21 2.53 -3.90
N ALA A 50 -24.08 3.16 -4.20
CA ALA A 50 -23.04 2.57 -5.05
C ALA A 50 -22.58 1.25 -4.42
N GLU A 51 -22.71 0.15 -5.18
CA GLU A 51 -22.16 -1.15 -4.82
C GLU A 51 -20.71 -0.99 -4.36
N GLU A 52 -20.37 -1.56 -3.19
CA GLU A 52 -18.99 -1.60 -2.72
C GLU A 52 -18.15 -2.29 -3.80
N PRO A 53 -17.17 -1.60 -4.41
CA PRO A 53 -16.34 -2.24 -5.42
C PRO A 53 -15.62 -3.43 -4.77
N ASP A 54 -15.50 -4.54 -5.49
CA ASP A 54 -14.65 -5.67 -5.08
C ASP A 54 -13.19 -5.16 -5.05
N ILE A 55 -12.67 -4.86 -3.85
CA ILE A 55 -11.37 -4.21 -3.66
C ILE A 55 -10.31 -5.31 -3.56
N GLU A 56 -9.61 -5.56 -4.66
CA GLU A 56 -8.35 -6.31 -4.62
C GLU A 56 -7.34 -5.53 -3.76
N ASP A 57 -6.76 -6.15 -2.72
CA ASP A 57 -5.71 -5.52 -1.92
C ASP A 57 -4.50 -5.25 -2.84
N PRO A 58 -4.17 -3.98 -3.15
CA PRO A 58 -3.09 -3.65 -4.06
C PRO A 58 -1.72 -4.06 -3.48
N PHE A 59 -1.65 -4.34 -2.18
CA PHE A 59 -0.47 -4.83 -1.49
C PHE A 59 -0.54 -6.32 -1.17
N ALA A 60 -1.54 -7.05 -1.68
CA ALA A 60 -1.57 -8.51 -1.57
C ALA A 60 -0.25 -9.07 -2.11
N ALA A 61 0.40 -9.91 -1.30
CA ALA A 61 1.62 -10.60 -1.70
C ALA A 61 1.28 -11.55 -2.86
N ILE A 62 1.71 -11.19 -4.07
CA ILE A 62 1.62 -12.06 -5.23
C ILE A 62 2.71 -13.14 -5.10
N GLY A 63 2.47 -14.16 -4.28
CA GLY A 63 3.34 -15.33 -4.14
C GLY A 63 4.56 -15.13 -3.22
N ALA A 64 5.01 -16.25 -2.64
CA ALA A 64 5.92 -16.32 -1.48
C ALA A 64 7.29 -15.66 -1.67
N THR A 65 7.76 -14.99 -0.59
CA THR A 65 9.12 -14.48 -0.35
C THR A 65 9.63 -13.44 -1.36
N ASP A 66 9.04 -12.25 -1.36
CA ASP A 66 9.56 -11.11 -2.14
C ASP A 66 10.65 -10.32 -1.38
N GLU A 67 11.68 -11.04 -0.94
CA GLU A 67 13.01 -10.47 -0.64
C GLU A 67 13.98 -10.69 -1.81
N SER A 68 13.49 -11.30 -2.90
CA SER A 68 14.26 -11.68 -4.10
C SER A 68 13.95 -10.86 -5.37
N SER A 69 12.98 -9.93 -5.38
CA SER A 69 12.74 -9.10 -6.58
C SER A 69 13.80 -8.02 -6.85
N ILE A 70 14.89 -7.99 -6.08
CA ILE A 70 16.07 -7.14 -6.28
C ILE A 70 17.08 -7.85 -7.21
N VAL A 71 16.61 -8.57 -8.24
CA VAL A 71 17.47 -9.10 -9.30
C VAL A 71 17.17 -8.37 -10.61
N PRO A 72 18.13 -7.58 -11.15
CA PRO A 72 17.99 -6.98 -12.46
C PRO A 72 17.85 -8.06 -13.54
N GLY A 73 16.80 -7.99 -14.37
CA GLY A 73 16.71 -8.77 -15.62
C GLY A 73 15.65 -9.88 -15.69
N ILE A 74 14.70 -9.96 -14.76
CA ILE A 74 13.50 -10.80 -14.95
C ILE A 74 12.35 -9.90 -15.40
N ASP A 75 11.98 -10.03 -16.67
CA ASP A 75 10.80 -9.39 -17.24
C ASP A 75 9.55 -9.87 -16.49
N ARG A 76 9.06 -9.05 -15.56
CA ARG A 76 7.79 -9.30 -14.86
C ARG A 76 6.69 -8.90 -15.83
N GLU A 77 6.07 -9.89 -16.46
CA GLU A 77 4.92 -9.65 -17.33
C GLU A 77 3.81 -8.99 -16.49
N PRO A 78 3.38 -7.75 -16.80
CA PRO A 78 2.35 -7.12 -16.02
C PRO A 78 1.06 -7.89 -16.28
N THR A 79 0.59 -8.64 -15.27
CA THR A 79 -0.74 -9.24 -15.26
C THR A 79 -1.71 -8.12 -15.61
N ARG A 80 -2.30 -8.21 -16.80
CA ARG A 80 -3.31 -7.26 -17.27
C ARG A 80 -4.45 -7.32 -16.27
N THR A 81 -4.49 -6.36 -15.36
CA THR A 81 -5.63 -6.13 -14.47
C THR A 81 -6.85 -6.10 -15.37
N THR A 82 -7.67 -7.12 -15.21
CA THR A 82 -8.95 -7.35 -15.85
C THR A 82 -9.77 -6.07 -15.85
N ARG A 83 -10.36 -5.78 -17.02
CA ARG A 83 -11.35 -4.73 -17.31
C ARG A 83 -11.61 -3.76 -16.14
N ARG A 84 -10.81 -2.69 -16.10
CA ARG A 84 -11.11 -1.49 -15.29
C ARG A 84 -12.52 -1.04 -15.66
N SER A 85 -13.48 -1.26 -14.76
CA SER A 85 -14.78 -0.61 -14.83
C SER A 85 -14.50 0.89 -15.01
N ARG A 86 -14.98 1.45 -16.11
CA ARG A 86 -14.97 2.88 -16.39
C ARG A 86 -16.01 3.53 -15.47
N GLY A 87 -15.81 3.39 -14.17
CA GLY A 87 -16.55 4.10 -13.14
C GLY A 87 -15.96 5.50 -13.04
N SER A 88 -16.86 6.49 -12.97
CA SER A 88 -16.56 7.90 -12.72
C SER A 88 -15.37 8.06 -11.76
N GLY A 89 -14.36 8.83 -12.16
CA GLY A 89 -13.22 9.14 -11.29
C GLY A 89 -13.68 9.70 -9.94
N GLY A 90 -12.85 9.52 -8.90
CA GLY A 90 -13.10 10.13 -7.58
C GLY A 90 -13.45 9.17 -6.45
N GLY A 91 -13.49 7.85 -6.68
CA GLY A 91 -13.66 6.87 -5.60
C GLY A 91 -12.42 6.79 -4.70
N TRP A 92 -12.63 6.78 -3.39
CA TRP A 92 -11.58 6.51 -2.40
C TRP A 92 -12.09 5.57 -1.32
N ASN A 93 -11.20 4.80 -0.72
CA ASN A 93 -11.43 3.95 0.43
C ASN A 93 -10.23 4.10 1.39
N ALA A 94 -10.50 4.25 2.68
CA ALA A 94 -9.50 4.20 3.72
C ALA A 94 -9.93 3.20 4.79
N ASN A 95 -9.03 2.29 5.14
CA ASN A 95 -9.20 1.36 6.23
C ASN A 95 -8.14 1.66 7.30
N LEU A 96 -8.58 1.91 8.53
CA LEU A 96 -7.69 2.06 9.68
C LEU A 96 -7.99 0.95 10.68
N SER A 97 -6.94 0.29 11.15
CA SER A 97 -7.02 -0.67 12.24
C SER A 97 -6.06 -0.28 13.36
N TYR A 98 -6.54 -0.42 14.59
CA TYR A 98 -5.78 -0.22 15.80
C TYR A 98 -5.81 -1.50 16.62
N SER A 99 -4.65 -1.94 17.11
CA SER A 99 -4.54 -3.08 18.02
C SER A 99 -3.68 -2.72 19.23
N LEU A 100 -4.21 -3.01 20.41
CA LEU A 100 -3.54 -2.92 21.70
C LEU A 100 -3.43 -4.32 22.28
N GLN A 101 -2.22 -4.70 22.69
CA GLN A 101 -1.98 -5.88 23.50
C GLN A 101 -1.23 -5.47 24.77
N ARG A 102 -1.78 -5.85 25.92
CA ARG A 102 -1.20 -5.55 27.24
C ARG A 102 -0.98 -6.85 27.99
N PRO A 103 0.27 -7.31 28.10
CA PRO A 103 0.60 -8.48 28.91
C PRO A 103 0.33 -8.23 30.40
N ARG A 104 0.10 -9.32 31.16
CA ARG A 104 0.12 -9.27 32.63
C ARG A 104 1.54 -9.52 33.12
N GLY A 105 2.11 -8.55 33.81
CA GLY A 105 3.40 -8.68 34.48
C GLY A 105 4.08 -7.32 34.63
N ASP A 106 4.75 -7.11 35.75
CA ASP A 106 5.53 -5.88 35.96
C ASP A 106 6.67 -5.81 34.94
N GLY A 107 6.79 -4.65 34.27
CA GLY A 107 7.87 -4.37 33.33
C GLY A 107 7.65 -4.82 31.87
N GLN A 108 6.51 -5.42 31.52
CA GLN A 108 6.19 -5.68 30.11
C GLN A 108 5.55 -4.46 29.46
N LEU A 109 6.15 -3.98 28.37
CA LEU A 109 5.59 -2.90 27.58
C LEU A 109 4.32 -3.38 26.87
N ALA A 110 3.31 -2.52 26.81
CA ALA A 110 2.18 -2.75 25.94
C ALA A 110 2.66 -2.65 24.47
N SER A 111 1.95 -3.34 23.58
CA SER A 111 2.13 -3.23 22.13
C SER A 111 0.92 -2.49 21.58
N GLN A 112 1.15 -1.38 20.88
CA GLN A 112 0.11 -0.57 20.28
C GLN A 112 0.46 -0.31 18.81
N MET A 113 -0.30 -0.90 17.91
CA MET A 113 -0.12 -0.77 16.47
C MET A 113 -1.30 -0.04 15.84
N LEU A 114 -1.00 0.90 14.96
CA LEU A 114 -1.95 1.58 14.10
C LEU A 114 -1.60 1.28 12.64
N THR A 115 -2.47 0.61 11.90
CA THR A 115 -2.28 0.31 10.48
C THR A 115 -3.31 1.04 9.66
N GLY A 116 -2.86 1.82 8.67
CA GLY A 116 -3.70 2.53 7.71
C GLY A 116 -3.48 2.02 6.30
N THR A 117 -4.56 1.86 5.54
CA THR A 117 -4.53 1.61 4.09
C THR A 117 -5.49 2.57 3.42
N VAL A 118 -5.04 3.23 2.35
CA VAL A 118 -5.84 4.14 1.53
C VAL A 118 -5.70 3.72 0.08
N THR A 119 -6.81 3.53 -0.61
CA THR A 119 -6.87 3.32 -2.05
C THR A 119 -7.76 4.39 -2.67
N MET A 120 -7.29 5.05 -3.72
CA MET A 120 -8.08 6.11 -4.35
C MET A 120 -7.74 6.30 -5.81
N ARG A 121 -8.71 6.83 -6.56
CA ARG A 121 -8.56 7.26 -7.95
C ARG A 121 -8.79 8.77 -8.03
N PRO A 122 -7.75 9.59 -7.78
CA PRO A 122 -7.89 11.04 -7.66
C PRO A 122 -8.56 11.69 -8.89
N THR A 123 -8.17 11.25 -10.08
CA THR A 123 -8.78 11.67 -11.36
C THR A 123 -8.79 10.50 -12.35
N GLU A 124 -9.46 10.68 -13.49
CA GLU A 124 -9.40 9.73 -14.60
C GLU A 124 -7.92 9.49 -14.97
N ASN A 125 -7.53 8.22 -15.02
CA ASN A 125 -6.16 7.74 -15.28
C ASN A 125 -5.17 7.76 -14.11
N TRP A 126 -5.59 7.99 -12.87
CA TRP A 126 -4.73 7.78 -11.70
C TRP A 126 -5.22 6.64 -10.81
N ASP A 127 -4.26 5.90 -10.27
CA ASP A 127 -4.47 4.89 -9.24
C ASP A 127 -3.43 5.09 -8.14
N LEU A 128 -3.88 5.38 -6.91
CA LEU A 128 -3.04 5.57 -5.73
C LEU A 128 -3.40 4.54 -4.68
N SER A 129 -2.39 3.86 -4.17
CA SER A 129 -2.48 2.94 -3.03
C SER A 129 -1.42 3.31 -2.01
N TRP A 130 -1.82 3.54 -0.76
CA TRP A 130 -0.93 3.87 0.34
C TRP A 130 -1.21 2.95 1.54
N ARG A 131 -0.17 2.35 2.11
CA ARG A 131 -0.21 1.59 3.36
C ARG A 131 0.83 2.14 4.33
N THR A 132 0.48 2.15 5.60
CA THR A 132 1.40 2.48 6.68
C THR A 132 1.07 1.71 7.95
N ALA A 133 2.10 1.40 8.74
CA ALA A 133 1.96 0.90 10.09
C ALA A 133 2.79 1.76 11.06
N TYR A 134 2.19 2.15 12.17
CA TYR A 134 2.79 2.99 13.19
C TYR A 134 2.73 2.30 14.56
N ASP A 135 3.89 2.15 15.19
CA ASP A 135 4.00 1.67 16.56
C ASP A 135 3.92 2.87 17.51
N ILE A 136 2.84 2.95 18.28
CA ILE A 136 2.57 4.09 19.17
C ILE A 136 3.54 4.09 20.35
N GLU A 137 3.97 2.91 20.81
CA GLU A 137 4.86 2.77 21.96
C GLU A 137 6.30 3.16 21.60
N ARG A 138 6.72 2.83 20.36
CA ARG A 138 8.01 3.28 19.81
C ARG A 138 7.97 4.70 19.25
N GLY A 139 6.77 5.25 19.02
CA GLY A 139 6.60 6.56 18.38
C GLY A 139 7.15 6.61 16.95
N ALA A 140 7.13 5.48 16.24
CA ALA A 140 7.81 5.32 14.97
C ALA A 140 6.98 4.49 13.99
N PHE A 141 7.15 4.77 12.70
CA PHE A 141 6.56 3.97 11.65
C PHE A 141 7.35 2.66 11.46
N ASN A 142 6.62 1.55 11.41
CA ASN A 142 7.16 0.24 11.07
C ASN A 142 7.27 0.07 9.55
N ASP A 143 6.29 0.53 8.78
CA ASP A 143 6.40 0.49 7.33
C ASP A 143 5.59 1.59 6.66
N HIS A 144 6.04 1.94 5.47
CA HIS A 144 5.34 2.79 4.54
C HIS A 144 5.46 2.21 3.14
N THR A 145 4.34 2.01 2.48
CA THR A 145 4.32 1.65 1.07
C THR A 145 3.39 2.58 0.31
N ILE A 146 3.89 3.27 -0.71
CA ILE A 146 3.09 4.12 -1.60
C ILE A 146 3.27 3.57 -3.01
N ARG A 147 2.17 3.35 -3.72
CA ARG A 147 2.15 3.00 -5.13
C ARG A 147 1.25 3.96 -5.87
N LEU A 148 1.77 4.54 -6.93
CA LEU A 148 1.06 5.52 -7.75
C LEU A 148 1.25 5.15 -9.22
N SER A 149 0.16 4.94 -9.93
CA SER A 149 0.16 4.68 -11.36
C SER A 149 -0.61 5.77 -12.10
N ARG A 150 -0.08 6.23 -13.23
CA ARG A 150 -0.74 7.15 -14.15
C ARG A 150 -0.73 6.61 -15.56
N ASP A 151 -1.91 6.50 -16.16
CA ASP A 151 -2.07 6.22 -17.58
C ASP A 151 -1.95 7.53 -18.38
N LEU A 152 -0.99 7.55 -19.30
CA LEU A 152 -0.66 8.66 -20.19
C LEU A 152 -0.92 8.26 -21.65
N HIS A 153 -2.00 7.50 -21.88
CA HIS A 153 -2.50 7.02 -23.16
C HIS A 153 -1.62 5.96 -23.83
N ARG A 154 -0.45 6.36 -24.35
CA ARG A 154 0.54 5.43 -24.93
C ARG A 154 1.65 5.07 -23.95
N TRP A 155 1.68 5.76 -22.82
CA TRP A 155 2.69 5.63 -21.80
C TRP A 155 2.04 5.28 -20.47
N GLN A 156 2.74 4.55 -19.63
CA GLN A 156 2.36 4.35 -18.25
C GLN A 156 3.51 4.79 -17.36
N ALA A 157 3.20 5.64 -16.38
CA ALA A 157 4.12 6.03 -15.34
C ALA A 157 3.76 5.29 -14.05
N ASN A 158 4.75 4.67 -13.42
CA ASN A 158 4.60 4.00 -12.13
C ASN A 158 5.61 4.58 -11.15
N PHE A 159 5.15 4.83 -9.93
CA PHE A 159 5.96 5.23 -8.81
C PHE A 159 5.69 4.28 -7.64
N ASP A 160 6.74 3.69 -7.10
CA ASP A 160 6.72 2.87 -5.91
C ASP A 160 7.65 3.51 -4.87
N PHE A 161 7.19 3.61 -3.63
CA PHE A 161 8.02 3.95 -2.47
C PHE A 161 7.78 2.91 -1.40
N LEU A 162 8.86 2.40 -0.82
CA LEU A 162 8.85 1.45 0.28
C LEU A 162 9.82 1.92 1.34
N GLN A 163 9.38 1.91 2.60
CA GLN A 163 10.23 2.11 3.77
C GLN A 163 9.93 1.00 4.77
N THR A 164 10.98 0.39 5.32
CA THR A 164 10.90 -0.69 6.31
C THR A 164 11.17 -0.18 7.73
N ALA A 165 10.88 -1.01 8.73
CA ALA A 165 10.98 -0.66 10.15
C ALA A 165 12.41 -0.35 10.59
N THR A 166 13.39 -0.91 9.88
CA THR A 166 14.82 -0.64 10.10
C THR A 166 15.25 0.72 9.58
N GLY A 167 14.37 1.43 8.85
CA GLY A 167 14.65 2.72 8.23
C GLY A 167 15.21 2.64 6.81
N ASN A 168 15.38 1.42 6.27
CA ASN A 168 15.75 1.25 4.87
C ASN A 168 14.59 1.71 3.99
N TRP A 169 14.90 2.47 2.95
CA TRP A 169 13.90 2.93 2.00
C TRP A 169 14.38 2.73 0.58
N SER A 170 13.42 2.53 -0.32
CA SER A 170 13.65 2.49 -1.75
C SER A 170 12.51 3.22 -2.44
N PHE A 171 12.82 3.77 -3.60
CA PHE A 171 11.82 4.29 -4.52
C PHE A 171 12.16 3.83 -5.92
N ARG A 172 11.13 3.66 -6.73
CA ARG A 172 11.24 3.34 -8.14
C ARG A 172 10.30 4.26 -8.91
N PHE A 173 10.82 4.85 -9.97
CA PHE A 173 10.03 5.56 -10.95
C PHE A 173 10.30 4.93 -12.31
N GLU A 174 9.24 4.47 -12.95
CA GLU A 174 9.31 3.80 -14.24
C GLU A 174 8.32 4.43 -15.21
N VAL A 175 8.76 4.66 -16.44
CA VAL A 175 7.90 5.11 -17.53
C VAL A 175 8.09 4.18 -18.71
N SER A 176 7.03 3.50 -19.12
CA SER A 176 7.05 2.53 -20.21
C SER A 176 6.07 2.90 -21.32
N LEU A 177 6.45 2.64 -22.56
CA LEU A 177 5.58 2.80 -23.72
C LEU A 177 4.72 1.54 -23.85
N LEU A 178 3.40 1.69 -23.74
CA LEU A 178 2.42 0.62 -23.92
C LEU A 178 2.28 0.19 -25.39
N ASP A 179 2.60 1.10 -26.31
CA ASP A 179 2.15 1.06 -27.69
C ASP A 179 3.09 0.38 -28.69
N ASN A 180 4.12 -0.36 -28.23
CA ASN A 180 4.88 -1.22 -29.16
C ASN A 180 5.64 -2.36 -28.47
N ARG A 181 5.04 -3.56 -28.42
CA ARG A 181 5.73 -4.79 -27.95
C ARG A 181 6.72 -5.37 -28.96
N ASP A 182 6.75 -4.86 -30.19
CA ASP A 182 7.52 -5.41 -31.32
C ASP A 182 8.74 -4.57 -31.75
N LEU A 183 9.17 -3.59 -30.95
CA LEU A 183 10.38 -2.81 -31.23
C LEU A 183 11.64 -3.65 -30.94
N LYS A 184 11.91 -4.64 -31.79
CA LYS A 184 13.22 -5.28 -31.89
C LYS A 184 14.21 -4.25 -32.42
N PHE A 185 15.07 -3.74 -31.55
CA PHE A 185 16.26 -3.02 -31.99
C PHE A 185 17.22 -4.04 -32.60
N ASP A 186 17.26 -4.11 -33.94
CA ASP A 186 18.33 -4.81 -34.64
C ASP A 186 19.63 -4.04 -34.42
N TYR A 187 20.36 -4.41 -33.35
CA TYR A 187 21.68 -3.86 -33.07
C TYR A 187 22.68 -4.35 -34.13
N LYS A 188 22.85 -3.58 -35.20
CA LYS A 188 23.92 -3.82 -36.18
C LYS A 188 25.21 -3.17 -35.68
N GLN A 189 26.00 -3.94 -34.95
CA GLN A 189 27.37 -3.57 -34.60
C GLN A 189 28.20 -3.44 -35.88
N ARG A 190 28.38 -2.22 -36.38
CA ARG A 190 29.27 -1.95 -37.51
C ARG A 190 30.70 -1.84 -36.97
N ASN A 191 31.39 -2.98 -36.86
CA ASN A 191 32.83 -2.99 -36.60
C ASN A 191 33.52 -2.33 -37.80
N LEU A 192 33.94 -1.08 -37.62
CA LEU A 192 34.88 -0.40 -38.51
C LEU A 192 36.27 -0.96 -38.19
N ASP A 193 36.55 -2.20 -38.62
CA ASP A 193 37.93 -2.67 -38.73
C ASP A 193 38.53 -1.99 -39.96
N ALA A 194 39.05 -0.78 -39.75
CA ALA A 194 39.81 -0.03 -40.74
C ALA A 194 41.19 -0.71 -40.90
N GLY A 195 41.20 -1.85 -41.59
CA GLY A 195 42.41 -2.56 -41.98
C GLY A 195 43.20 -1.73 -42.99
N LEU A 196 44.25 -1.07 -42.51
CA LEU A 196 45.22 -0.30 -43.31
C LEU A 196 45.87 -1.18 -44.40
N PRO A 197 46.11 -0.67 -45.62
CA PRO A 197 46.78 -1.42 -46.67
C PRO A 197 48.25 -1.65 -46.31
N ARG A 198 48.65 -2.92 -46.13
CA ARG A 198 50.07 -3.30 -46.02
C ARG A 198 50.76 -3.11 -47.36
N SER A 199 51.50 -2.01 -47.51
CA SER A 199 52.46 -1.80 -48.59
C SER A 199 53.61 -2.80 -48.48
N ARG A 200 53.75 -3.71 -49.45
CA ARG A 200 54.88 -4.61 -49.60
C ARG A 200 55.91 -3.94 -50.50
N ARG A 201 57.08 -3.57 -49.97
CA ARG A 201 58.26 -3.17 -50.75
C ARG A 201 58.97 -4.42 -51.27
N PHE A 202 59.44 -4.36 -52.51
CA PHE A 202 60.51 -5.20 -53.06
C PHE A 202 61.83 -4.44 -52.95
#